data_AF-A0A0S6XAY8-F1
#
_entry.id   AF-A0A0S6XAY8-F1
#
_cell.length_a   1.000
_cell.length_b   1.000
_cell.length_c   1.000
_cell.angle_alpha   90.00
_cell.angle_beta   90.00
_cell.angle_gamma   90.00
#
_symmetry.space_group_name_H-M   'P 1'
#
loop_
_entity.id
_entity.type
_entity.pdbx_description
1 polymer ?
#
loop_
_entity_poly.entity_id
_entity_poly.type
_entity_poly.pdbx_seq_one_letter_code
_entity_poly.pdbx_strand_id
1 'polypeptide(L)'
;MPPIRTRVRSWSVPLDTRTDPGFPEPILIDDDPIDIPDDEDVVLVRESLTVHASRDAERRAQHFRHGPIRPYWLKVTQISSDIRRDDVLELRGLAGFVHVKQLFTDVEHEDKVVIRGLRYQKLTEMFPSFESDSNEVILTQEVFADSLADRRGLYLQNFTLKEVHTGKRFKLIRTNKLREPQIQKGRMTDFLPQNLQCCTPKQRHNHIICRSKYTIFHKSSYKTLPTRVTEEMWMNLSEHEADSDSAVSERLMRQQGREARGKNPESPGPDSEISAMDCFCGAGFASEGAKRAGMVIKWAFDHNHVALESYRKNNHRTKSLRMDFFHVIERYAHRIGVDVMMISFPCQFFSPAHTQPGRNDDHNEVVMFGLADFLAKTKPRIVVIEQTFGLCHRRFREHLMAVVSGFRNNDYSIRKAVINFAGLGEASERRRLIIIGAA
;
A
#
# COMPACT_ATOMS: atom_id res chain seq x y z
N MET A 1 13.34 -53.08 -1.70
CA MET A 1 14.28 -52.28 -0.89
C MET A 1 13.76 -52.22 0.55
N PRO A 2 14.61 -52.43 1.57
CA PRO A 2 14.18 -52.63 2.95
C PRO A 2 13.85 -51.29 3.67
N PRO A 3 13.11 -51.33 4.79
CA PRO A 3 12.69 -50.14 5.53
C PRO A 3 13.83 -49.57 6.38
N ILE A 4 14.00 -48.25 6.33
CA ILE A 4 14.96 -47.52 7.16
C ILE A 4 14.36 -47.38 8.58
N ARG A 5 15.03 -48.00 9.55
CA ARG A 5 14.75 -47.87 10.99
C ARG A 5 15.06 -46.44 11.46
N THR A 6 14.06 -45.74 11.99
CA THR A 6 14.25 -44.51 12.76
C THR A 6 14.73 -44.86 14.17
N ARG A 7 15.96 -44.45 14.52
CA ARG A 7 16.39 -44.37 15.93
C ARG A 7 15.89 -43.04 16.50
N VAL A 8 14.87 -43.11 17.35
CA VAL A 8 14.50 -42.00 18.24
C VAL A 8 15.60 -41.90 19.30
N ARG A 9 16.38 -40.82 19.27
CA ARG A 9 17.17 -40.39 20.44
C ARG A 9 16.34 -39.35 21.19
N SER A 10 15.76 -39.77 22.29
CA SER A 10 15.18 -38.89 23.30
C SER A 10 16.30 -38.08 23.96
N TRP A 11 16.31 -36.77 23.75
CA TRP A 11 17.03 -35.85 24.61
C TRP A 11 16.05 -35.30 25.63
N SER A 12 16.15 -35.81 26.86
CA SER A 12 15.55 -35.21 28.04
C SER A 12 16.47 -34.07 28.50
N VAL A 13 16.00 -32.83 28.39
CA VAL A 13 16.65 -31.66 28.98
C VAL A 13 15.73 -31.15 30.09
N PRO A 14 16.21 -30.93 31.33
CA PRO A 14 15.38 -30.43 32.42
C PRO A 14 14.91 -28.99 32.15
N LEU A 15 13.70 -28.66 32.60
CA LEU A 15 13.25 -27.27 32.73
C LEU A 15 14.18 -26.56 33.72
N ASP A 16 14.95 -25.58 33.25
CA ASP A 16 15.56 -24.56 34.10
C ASP A 16 14.93 -23.21 33.77
N THR A 17 14.27 -22.65 34.78
CA THR A 17 13.62 -21.34 34.75
C THR A 17 14.61 -20.29 35.22
N ARG A 18 15.33 -19.62 34.31
CA ARG A 18 15.85 -18.26 34.51
C ARG A 18 16.53 -17.69 33.25
N THR A 19 16.13 -16.46 32.92
CA THR A 19 16.81 -15.45 32.07
C THR A 19 17.14 -15.85 30.64
N ASP A 20 16.26 -15.47 29.73
CA ASP A 20 16.45 -15.49 28.27
C ASP A 20 17.60 -14.54 27.87
N PRO A 21 18.71 -15.02 27.29
CA PRO A 21 19.76 -14.13 26.78
C PRO A 21 19.30 -13.54 25.44
N GLY A 22 19.45 -12.22 25.32
CA GLY A 22 18.94 -11.43 24.20
C GLY A 22 19.22 -11.99 22.81
N PHE A 23 18.21 -11.85 21.94
CA PHE A 23 18.31 -12.09 20.51
C PHE A 23 19.57 -11.42 19.93
N PRO A 24 20.38 -12.11 19.12
CA PRO A 24 21.40 -11.42 18.34
C PRO A 24 20.71 -10.47 17.37
N GLU A 25 21.23 -9.24 17.25
CA GLU A 25 20.80 -8.30 16.21
C GLU A 25 20.89 -8.98 14.84
N PRO A 26 19.91 -8.75 13.93
CA PRO A 26 19.94 -9.37 12.61
C PRO A 26 21.19 -8.92 11.88
N ILE A 27 21.96 -9.91 11.41
CA ILE A 27 23.11 -9.69 10.51
C ILE A 27 22.55 -9.05 9.24
N LEU A 28 22.85 -7.76 9.04
CA LEU A 28 22.65 -7.08 7.77
C LEU A 28 23.64 -7.70 6.77
N ILE A 29 23.15 -8.61 5.94
CA ILE A 29 23.91 -9.10 4.79
C ILE A 29 23.76 -8.02 3.71
N ASP A 30 24.88 -7.47 3.24
CA ASP A 30 24.90 -6.61 2.06
C ASP A 30 24.34 -7.41 0.86
N ASP A 31 23.17 -7.00 0.38
CA ASP A 31 22.50 -7.51 -0.81
C ASP A 31 23.28 -7.12 -2.08
N ASP A 32 24.40 -7.79 -2.35
CA ASP A 32 24.96 -7.86 -3.70
C ASP A 32 24.42 -9.13 -4.38
N PRO A 33 23.43 -9.02 -5.29
CA PRO A 33 22.89 -10.18 -5.98
C PRO A 33 23.86 -10.66 -7.07
N ILE A 34 24.04 -11.99 -7.12
CA ILE A 34 24.49 -12.68 -8.33
C ILE A 34 23.38 -12.53 -9.37
N ASP A 35 23.69 -11.85 -10.48
CA ASP A 35 22.82 -11.67 -11.64
C ASP A 35 22.44 -13.03 -12.24
N ILE A 36 21.15 -13.35 -12.20
CA ILE A 36 20.54 -14.32 -13.12
C ILE A 36 19.77 -13.45 -14.12
N PRO A 37 20.02 -13.59 -15.44
CA PRO A 37 19.33 -12.78 -16.45
C PRO A 37 17.83 -13.10 -16.40
N ASP A 38 17.00 -12.13 -16.02
CA ASP A 38 15.57 -12.18 -16.28
C ASP A 38 15.37 -11.94 -17.78
N ASP A 39 15.45 -13.01 -18.57
CA ASP A 39 14.96 -13.06 -19.94
C ASP A 39 13.43 -12.96 -19.92
N GLU A 40 12.90 -11.73 -19.87
CA GLU A 40 11.71 -11.27 -20.62
C GLU A 40 11.67 -9.74 -20.58
N ASP A 41 12.23 -9.13 -21.64
CA ASP A 41 12.09 -7.71 -21.95
C ASP A 41 10.62 -7.33 -22.10
N VAL A 42 10.04 -6.77 -21.04
CA VAL A 42 8.75 -6.08 -21.14
C VAL A 42 8.98 -4.66 -21.60
N VAL A 43 8.89 -4.48 -22.92
CA VAL A 43 8.69 -3.17 -23.56
C VAL A 43 7.36 -2.59 -23.04
N LEU A 44 7.47 -1.50 -22.28
CA LEU A 44 6.39 -0.56 -22.09
C LEU A 44 6.61 0.58 -23.09
N VAL A 45 5.65 0.71 -24.01
CA VAL A 45 5.58 1.81 -24.98
C VAL A 45 5.66 3.12 -24.21
N ARG A 46 6.67 3.92 -24.56
CA ARG A 46 6.84 5.31 -24.13
C ARG A 46 5.70 6.14 -24.72
N GLU A 47 4.82 6.67 -23.88
CA GLU A 47 4.41 8.05 -24.07
C GLU A 47 5.49 8.93 -23.43
N SER A 48 6.33 9.46 -24.31
CA SER A 48 7.34 10.44 -23.98
C SER A 48 6.70 11.67 -23.36
N LEU A 49 7.02 11.98 -22.10
CA LEU A 49 7.18 13.34 -21.59
C LEU A 49 7.91 13.28 -20.23
N THR A 50 9.22 13.07 -20.30
CA THR A 50 10.22 13.71 -19.42
C THR A 50 11.59 13.35 -19.96
N VAL A 51 11.98 13.95 -21.08
CA VAL A 51 13.41 14.10 -21.42
C VAL A 51 13.56 15.40 -22.19
N HIS A 52 14.15 16.41 -21.57
CA HIS A 52 15.36 17.06 -22.10
C HIS A 52 16.04 17.84 -20.96
N ALA A 53 16.72 17.11 -20.07
CA ALA A 53 18.14 17.39 -19.96
C ALA A 53 18.69 17.14 -21.36
N SER A 54 18.86 18.20 -22.14
CA SER A 54 19.40 18.10 -23.48
C SER A 54 20.80 17.47 -23.37
N ARG A 55 20.95 16.25 -23.89
CA ARG A 55 22.27 15.68 -24.17
C ARG A 55 23.02 16.47 -25.26
N ASP A 56 22.38 17.44 -25.95
CA ASP A 56 23.12 18.45 -26.72
C ASP A 56 23.78 19.49 -25.80
N ALA A 57 23.29 19.73 -24.59
CA ALA A 57 23.96 20.60 -23.62
C ALA A 57 25.21 19.96 -23.03
N GLU A 58 25.21 18.63 -22.78
CA GLU A 58 26.41 17.95 -22.27
C GLU A 58 27.47 17.69 -23.36
N ARG A 59 27.08 17.42 -24.62
CA ARG A 59 28.05 17.18 -25.70
C ARG A 59 28.50 18.44 -26.45
N ARG A 60 27.76 19.55 -26.45
CA ARG A 60 28.27 20.85 -26.93
C ARG A 60 29.09 21.60 -25.88
N ALA A 61 28.95 21.27 -24.59
CA ALA A 61 29.72 21.87 -23.52
C ALA A 61 31.15 21.31 -23.35
N GLN A 62 31.59 20.35 -24.16
CA GLN A 62 32.98 19.90 -24.14
C GLN A 62 33.92 20.72 -25.04
N HIS A 63 33.40 21.63 -25.87
CA HIS A 63 34.22 22.42 -26.80
C HIS A 63 34.08 23.95 -26.69
N PHE A 64 33.43 24.47 -25.65
CA PHE A 64 33.51 25.90 -25.32
C PHE A 64 34.17 26.12 -23.97
N ARG A 65 35.43 26.55 -24.06
CA ARG A 65 36.24 27.03 -22.94
C ARG A 65 35.71 28.36 -22.40
N HIS A 66 35.92 28.52 -21.08
CA HIS A 66 36.13 29.78 -20.33
C HIS A 66 34.99 30.81 -20.23
N GLY A 67 34.22 30.71 -19.14
CA GLY A 67 33.44 31.80 -18.54
C GLY A 67 32.76 31.36 -17.22
N PRO A 68 32.77 32.15 -16.13
CA PRO A 68 32.17 31.74 -14.86
C PRO A 68 30.81 32.41 -14.67
N ILE A 69 29.70 31.75 -14.98
CA ILE A 69 28.39 31.95 -14.32
C ILE A 69 27.56 30.69 -14.64
N ARG A 70 27.22 29.92 -13.61
CA ARG A 70 26.20 28.87 -13.69
C ARG A 70 24.82 29.54 -13.60
N PRO A 71 23.73 28.99 -14.19
CA PRO A 71 22.41 29.58 -14.03
C PRO A 71 22.04 29.67 -12.54
N TYR A 72 21.77 30.89 -12.07
CA TYR A 72 21.28 31.13 -10.72
C TYR A 72 19.75 31.08 -10.75
N TRP A 73 19.16 30.15 -10.01
CA TRP A 73 17.71 30.09 -9.84
C TRP A 73 17.27 31.09 -8.77
N LEU A 74 16.49 32.11 -9.14
CA LEU A 74 15.89 33.04 -8.19
C LEU A 74 14.56 32.50 -7.70
N LYS A 75 14.43 32.34 -6.39
CA LYS A 75 13.15 32.01 -5.76
C LYS A 75 12.24 33.23 -5.79
N VAL A 76 11.09 33.10 -6.43
CA VAL A 76 10.09 34.17 -6.56
C VAL A 76 8.76 33.77 -5.92
N THR A 77 7.94 34.75 -5.56
CA THR A 77 6.60 34.51 -4.98
C THR A 77 5.51 34.39 -6.04
N GLN A 78 5.77 34.95 -7.22
CA GLN A 78 4.85 35.03 -8.34
C GLN A 78 5.67 35.10 -9.64
N ILE A 79 5.14 34.52 -10.71
CA ILE A 79 5.72 34.55 -12.06
C ILE A 79 4.65 35.05 -13.01
N SER A 80 4.91 36.20 -13.65
CA SER A 80 3.90 36.95 -14.40
C SER A 80 2.66 37.26 -13.53
N SER A 81 1.57 37.80 -14.09
CA SER A 81 0.26 37.90 -13.42
C SER A 81 -0.39 36.54 -13.11
N ASP A 82 0.17 35.44 -13.61
CA ASP A 82 -0.62 34.24 -13.92
C ASP A 82 -0.48 33.11 -12.91
N ILE A 83 0.68 32.95 -12.26
CA ILE A 83 0.93 31.87 -11.30
C ILE A 83 1.50 32.42 -9.99
N ARG A 84 0.87 32.06 -8.88
CA ARG A 84 1.28 32.42 -7.53
C ARG A 84 1.58 31.18 -6.70
N ARG A 85 2.35 31.38 -5.63
CA ARG A 85 2.51 30.38 -4.59
C ARG A 85 1.15 29.99 -4.01
N ASP A 86 0.98 28.70 -3.72
CA ASP A 86 -0.23 28.05 -3.20
C ASP A 86 -1.42 28.00 -4.18
N ASP A 87 -1.23 28.40 -5.45
CA ASP A 87 -2.18 28.07 -6.51
C ASP A 87 -2.24 26.55 -6.74
N VAL A 88 -3.42 26.05 -7.09
CA VAL A 88 -3.63 24.67 -7.54
C VAL A 88 -4.05 24.68 -9.00
N LEU A 89 -3.17 24.14 -9.85
CA LEU A 89 -3.28 24.20 -11.30
C LEU A 89 -3.48 22.80 -11.88
N GLU A 90 -4.26 22.69 -12.95
CA GLU A 90 -4.44 21.44 -13.70
C GLU A 90 -3.23 21.17 -14.59
N LEU A 91 -2.80 19.91 -14.67
CA LEU A 91 -1.68 19.49 -15.52
C LEU A 91 -2.15 19.29 -16.98
N ARG A 92 -1.28 19.60 -17.95
CA ARG A 92 -1.51 19.37 -19.39
C ARG A 92 -1.08 17.94 -19.76
N GLY A 93 -1.92 17.22 -20.50
CA GLY A 93 -1.63 15.86 -20.97
C GLY A 93 -1.63 14.78 -19.89
N LEU A 94 -1.72 15.15 -18.61
CA LEU A 94 -1.81 14.24 -17.48
C LEU A 94 -3.07 14.58 -16.70
N ALA A 95 -3.86 13.56 -16.35
CA ALA A 95 -5.06 13.73 -15.56
C ALA A 95 -4.73 13.94 -14.07
N GLY A 96 -4.38 15.19 -13.73
CA GLY A 96 -3.94 15.56 -12.39
C GLY A 96 -3.77 17.06 -12.18
N PHE A 97 -3.25 17.41 -11.01
CA PHE A 97 -3.08 18.77 -10.54
C PHE A 97 -1.72 18.96 -9.86
N VAL A 98 -1.24 20.19 -9.80
CA VAL A 98 -0.08 20.59 -9.00
C VAL A 98 -0.50 21.66 -8.01
N HIS A 99 -0.16 21.46 -6.74
CA HIS A 99 -0.22 22.50 -5.72
C HIS A 99 1.16 23.17 -5.62
N VAL A 100 1.24 24.41 -6.10
CA VAL A 100 2.48 25.18 -6.19
C VAL A 100 3.00 25.53 -4.79
N LYS A 101 4.23 25.13 -4.46
CA LYS A 101 4.88 25.45 -3.17
C LYS A 101 6.04 26.41 -3.31
N GLN A 102 6.78 26.31 -4.39
CA GLN A 102 7.93 27.16 -4.70
C GLN A 102 7.95 27.46 -6.19
N LEU A 103 8.40 28.66 -6.53
CA LEU A 103 8.56 29.13 -7.90
C LEU A 103 9.99 29.61 -8.07
N PHE A 104 10.62 29.23 -9.16
CA PHE A 104 11.96 29.66 -9.52
C PHE A 104 11.99 30.18 -10.95
N THR A 105 12.77 31.24 -11.17
CA THR A 105 13.05 31.79 -12.50
C THR A 105 14.56 31.78 -12.74
N ASP A 106 14.96 31.61 -13.99
CA ASP A 106 16.35 31.80 -14.40
C ASP A 106 16.63 33.31 -14.57
N VAL A 107 17.78 33.77 -14.04
CA VAL A 107 18.22 35.17 -14.13
C VAL A 107 18.54 35.59 -15.56
N GLU A 108 19.03 34.66 -16.38
CA GLU A 108 19.50 34.95 -17.74
C GLU A 108 18.39 34.74 -18.78
N HIS A 109 17.38 33.93 -18.45
CA HIS A 109 16.25 33.60 -19.31
C HIS A 109 14.95 33.71 -18.51
N GLU A 110 14.33 34.89 -18.46
CA GLU A 110 13.05 35.11 -17.74
C GLU A 110 11.94 34.12 -18.18
N ASP A 111 12.06 33.54 -19.37
CA ASP A 111 11.14 32.53 -19.93
C ASP A 111 11.28 31.13 -19.29
N LYS A 112 12.37 30.85 -18.56
CA LYS A 112 12.61 29.55 -17.92
C LYS A 112 12.12 29.57 -16.48
N VAL A 113 10.98 28.93 -16.29
CA VAL A 113 10.26 28.86 -15.03
C VAL A 113 10.20 27.43 -14.54
N VAL A 114 10.61 27.23 -13.28
CA VAL A 114 10.49 25.95 -12.59
C VAL A 114 9.48 26.10 -11.46
N ILE A 115 8.40 25.33 -11.57
CA ILE A 115 7.36 25.21 -10.56
C ILE A 115 7.68 23.99 -9.72
N ARG A 116 7.83 24.15 -8.41
CA ARG A 116 8.07 23.04 -7.50
C ARG A 116 6.88 22.89 -6.55
N GLY A 117 6.23 21.74 -6.58
CA GLY A 117 4.92 21.56 -5.96
C GLY A 117 4.57 20.10 -5.63
N LEU A 118 3.41 19.93 -5.01
CA LEU A 118 2.85 18.62 -4.70
C LEU A 118 1.97 18.15 -5.86
N ARG A 119 2.21 16.93 -6.35
CA ARG A 119 1.43 16.33 -7.43
C ARG A 119 0.18 15.65 -6.88
N TYR A 120 -0.95 15.88 -7.52
CA TYR A 120 -2.20 15.17 -7.26
C TYR A 120 -2.66 14.50 -8.54
N GLN A 121 -3.16 13.27 -8.45
CA GLN A 121 -3.70 12.52 -9.58
C GLN A 121 -5.19 12.28 -9.37
N LYS A 122 -6.00 12.31 -10.44
CA LYS A 122 -7.41 11.95 -10.34
C LYS A 122 -7.55 10.47 -9.99
N LEU A 123 -8.44 10.16 -9.05
CA LEU A 123 -8.60 8.79 -8.57
C LEU A 123 -9.18 7.86 -9.65
N THR A 124 -10.07 8.39 -10.51
CA THR A 124 -10.69 7.70 -11.65
C THR A 124 -9.67 7.14 -12.63
N GLU A 125 -8.49 7.75 -12.73
CA GLU A 125 -7.44 7.38 -13.69
C GLU A 125 -6.52 6.29 -13.13
N MET A 126 -6.33 6.28 -11.81
CA MET A 126 -5.58 5.23 -11.14
C MET A 126 -6.38 3.92 -11.07
N PHE A 127 -7.71 4.05 -10.99
CA PHE A 127 -8.66 2.94 -10.81
C PHE A 127 -9.84 3.05 -11.79
N PRO A 128 -9.60 2.90 -13.11
CA PRO A 128 -10.64 3.11 -14.13
C PRO A 128 -11.85 2.18 -13.98
N SER A 129 -11.65 0.98 -13.44
CA SER A 129 -12.72 0.00 -13.19
C SER A 129 -13.56 0.30 -11.94
N PHE A 130 -13.26 1.36 -11.19
CA PHE A 130 -13.90 1.65 -9.93
C PHE A 130 -14.54 3.04 -9.94
N GLU A 131 -15.86 3.08 -9.76
CA GLU A 131 -16.62 4.31 -9.48
C GLU A 131 -15.90 5.08 -8.36
N SER A 132 -15.37 6.25 -8.71
CA SER A 132 -14.78 7.22 -7.81
C SER A 132 -15.34 8.58 -8.20
N ASP A 133 -15.50 9.46 -7.21
CA ASP A 133 -15.94 10.82 -7.47
C ASP A 133 -14.97 11.49 -8.45
N SER A 134 -15.49 12.09 -9.52
CA SER A 134 -14.68 12.73 -10.59
C SER A 134 -13.80 13.88 -10.08
N ASN A 135 -14.10 14.40 -8.88
CA ASN A 135 -13.37 15.46 -8.20
C ASN A 135 -12.45 14.95 -7.07
N GLU A 136 -12.40 13.63 -6.83
CA GLU A 136 -11.49 13.04 -5.84
C GLU A 136 -10.10 12.86 -6.45
N VAL A 137 -9.10 13.34 -5.72
CA VAL A 137 -7.70 13.27 -6.10
C VAL A 137 -6.89 12.62 -5.00
N ILE A 138 -5.73 12.10 -5.37
CA ILE A 138 -4.76 11.55 -4.44
C ILE A 138 -3.42 12.28 -4.59
N LEU A 139 -2.81 12.62 -3.46
CA LEU A 139 -1.44 13.12 -3.43
C LEU A 139 -0.49 11.99 -3.83
N THR A 140 0.27 12.15 -4.91
CA THR A 140 1.23 11.15 -5.39
C THR A 140 2.67 11.57 -5.11
N GLN A 141 3.48 10.65 -4.61
CA GLN A 141 4.87 10.91 -4.22
C GLN A 141 5.78 9.77 -4.68
N GLU A 142 6.85 10.12 -5.38
CA GLU A 142 7.95 9.22 -5.68
C GLU A 142 9.13 9.63 -4.82
N VAL A 143 9.66 8.66 -4.07
CA VAL A 143 10.73 8.86 -3.09
C VAL A 143 11.92 8.01 -3.51
N PHE A 144 12.98 8.68 -3.92
CA PHE A 144 14.27 8.08 -4.26
C PHE A 144 15.23 8.21 -3.07
N ALA A 145 16.33 7.46 -3.08
CA ALA A 145 17.33 7.47 -2.01
C ALA A 145 17.91 8.86 -1.71
N ASP A 146 17.93 9.75 -2.69
CA ASP A 146 18.41 11.13 -2.62
C ASP A 146 17.29 12.18 -2.55
N SER A 147 16.04 11.75 -2.36
CA SER A 147 14.90 12.65 -2.25
C SER A 147 14.89 13.39 -0.92
N LEU A 148 14.72 14.71 -0.98
CA LEU A 148 14.63 15.57 0.21
C LEU A 148 13.18 15.93 0.48
N ALA A 149 12.69 15.51 1.65
CA ALA A 149 11.39 15.91 2.15
C ALA A 149 11.40 17.35 2.66
N ASP A 150 10.24 18.01 2.62
CA ASP A 150 10.04 19.28 3.30
C ASP A 150 9.91 19.09 4.83
N ARG A 151 9.72 20.19 5.57
CA ARG A 151 9.56 20.16 7.04
C ARG A 151 8.35 19.33 7.52
N ARG A 152 7.40 19.03 6.63
CA ARG A 152 6.21 18.22 6.89
C ARG A 152 6.34 16.79 6.37
N GLY A 153 7.52 16.39 5.89
CA GLY A 153 7.76 15.06 5.34
C GLY A 153 7.23 14.87 3.90
N LEU A 154 6.92 15.94 3.18
CA LEU A 154 6.38 15.86 1.81
C LEU A 154 7.46 16.09 0.74
N TYR A 155 7.38 15.32 -0.33
CA TYR A 155 8.30 15.39 -1.46
C TYR A 155 7.72 16.25 -2.58
N LEU A 156 8.45 17.31 -2.94
CA LEU A 156 8.05 18.24 -3.99
C LEU A 156 8.63 17.81 -5.34
N GLN A 157 7.78 17.79 -6.36
CA GLN A 157 8.14 17.50 -7.76
C GLN A 157 8.30 18.80 -8.55
N ASN A 158 9.12 18.74 -9.60
CA ASN A 158 9.37 19.86 -10.49
C ASN A 158 8.47 19.78 -11.72
N PHE A 159 7.96 20.93 -12.15
CA PHE A 159 7.11 21.12 -13.32
C PHE A 159 7.55 22.38 -14.07
N THR A 160 7.27 22.41 -15.35
CA THR A 160 7.52 23.53 -16.26
C THR A 160 6.22 24.25 -16.60
N LEU A 161 6.30 25.49 -17.11
CA LEU A 161 5.11 26.22 -17.58
C LEU A 161 4.32 25.48 -18.67
N LYS A 162 5.00 24.68 -19.49
CA LYS A 162 4.37 23.92 -20.58
C LYS A 162 3.50 22.76 -20.08
N GLU A 163 3.69 22.34 -18.83
CA GLU A 163 2.98 21.21 -18.22
C GLU A 163 1.77 21.66 -17.39
N VAL A 164 1.55 22.97 -17.21
CA VAL A 164 0.46 23.50 -16.38
C VAL A 164 -0.53 24.35 -17.17
N HIS A 165 -1.81 24.24 -16.83
CA HIS A 165 -2.85 25.16 -17.29
C HIS A 165 -2.92 26.37 -16.36
N THR A 166 -2.58 27.55 -16.88
CA THR A 166 -2.55 28.80 -16.10
C THR A 166 -3.92 29.46 -15.93
N GLY A 167 -4.87 29.19 -16.84
CA GLY A 167 -6.20 29.80 -16.83
C GLY A 167 -7.25 29.14 -15.92
N LYS A 168 -6.96 27.97 -15.35
CA LYS A 168 -7.90 27.23 -14.48
C LYS A 168 -7.28 27.01 -13.10
N ARG A 169 -7.95 27.53 -12.08
CA ARG A 169 -7.55 27.38 -10.68
C ARG A 169 -8.57 26.56 -9.92
N PHE A 170 -8.06 25.66 -9.09
CA PHE A 170 -8.88 24.77 -8.29
C PHE A 170 -8.70 25.08 -6.80
N LYS A 171 -9.73 24.79 -6.01
CA LYS A 171 -9.62 24.79 -4.55
C LYS A 171 -9.40 23.35 -4.10
N LEU A 172 -8.22 23.07 -3.55
CA LEU A 172 -7.92 21.80 -2.90
C LEU A 172 -8.49 21.79 -1.48
N ILE A 173 -9.22 20.73 -1.13
CA ILE A 173 -9.64 20.41 0.23
C ILE A 173 -8.96 19.11 0.65
N ARG A 174 -8.17 19.15 1.72
CA ARG A 174 -7.62 17.95 2.36
C ARG A 174 -8.49 17.56 3.54
N THR A 175 -8.88 16.30 3.60
CA THR A 175 -9.76 15.83 4.67
C THR A 175 -9.47 14.38 4.98
N ASN A 176 -9.49 14.04 6.26
CA ASN A 176 -9.38 12.67 6.73
C ASN A 176 -10.75 12.04 7.01
N LYS A 177 -11.85 12.75 6.74
CA LYS A 177 -13.21 12.20 6.86
C LYS A 177 -13.34 10.94 6.00
N LEU A 178 -14.06 9.96 6.53
CA LEU A 178 -14.34 8.73 5.79
C LEU A 178 -15.32 8.99 4.64
N ARG A 179 -15.35 8.09 3.67
CA ARG A 179 -16.28 8.18 2.54
C ARG A 179 -17.70 7.89 3.01
N GLU A 180 -18.68 8.52 2.37
CA GLU A 180 -20.08 8.23 2.69
C GLU A 180 -20.46 6.81 2.28
N PRO A 181 -21.20 6.07 3.14
CA PRO A 181 -21.70 4.74 2.79
C PRO A 181 -22.56 4.75 1.53
N GLN A 182 -23.15 5.89 1.15
CA GLN A 182 -23.96 6.01 -0.06
C GLN A 182 -23.16 6.00 -1.36
N ILE A 183 -21.94 6.55 -1.37
CA ILE A 183 -21.00 6.40 -2.49
C ILE A 183 -20.50 4.94 -2.56
N GLN A 184 -20.58 4.22 -1.44
CA GLN A 184 -20.35 2.78 -1.37
C GLN A 184 -21.62 1.94 -1.66
N LYS A 185 -22.82 2.52 -1.87
CA LYS A 185 -24.09 1.76 -2.04
C LYS A 185 -24.16 0.92 -3.32
N GLY A 186 -23.35 1.21 -4.34
CA GLY A 186 -23.16 0.29 -5.48
C GLY A 186 -22.41 -1.00 -5.10
N ARG A 187 -21.95 -1.11 -3.84
CA ARG A 187 -21.08 -2.16 -3.31
C ARG A 187 -21.64 -2.58 -1.94
N MET A 188 -22.57 -3.54 -1.90
CA MET A 188 -23.13 -4.22 -0.71
C MET A 188 -22.75 -3.62 0.67
N THR A 189 -23.48 -2.61 1.15
CA THR A 189 -23.22 -1.94 2.44
C THR A 189 -24.47 -1.90 3.33
N ASP A 190 -24.73 -3.00 4.05
CA ASP A 190 -25.65 -2.99 5.21
C ASP A 190 -24.91 -2.81 6.56
N PHE A 191 -23.57 -2.78 6.56
CA PHE A 191 -22.80 -3.00 7.78
C PHE A 191 -22.00 -1.80 8.29
N LEU A 192 -22.00 -0.64 7.64
CA LEU A 192 -21.34 0.55 8.20
C LEU A 192 -22.25 1.24 9.24
N PRO A 193 -21.73 1.56 10.44
CA PRO A 193 -22.49 2.30 11.43
C PRO A 193 -22.79 3.68 10.88
N GLN A 194 -24.05 4.07 10.97
CA GLN A 194 -24.56 5.38 10.55
C GLN A 194 -23.91 6.55 11.32
N ASN A 195 -23.11 6.26 12.36
CA ASN A 195 -22.51 7.24 13.27
C ASN A 195 -21.05 7.62 12.92
N LEU A 196 -20.42 7.03 11.91
CA LEU A 196 -19.10 7.52 11.45
C LEU A 196 -19.28 8.88 10.78
N GLN A 197 -18.40 9.83 11.10
CA GLN A 197 -18.42 11.15 10.48
C GLN A 197 -17.96 11.06 9.02
N CYS A 198 -18.89 10.67 8.16
CA CYS A 198 -18.75 10.71 6.73
C CYS A 198 -19.29 12.05 6.23
N CYS A 199 -18.50 12.79 5.47
CA CYS A 199 -19.01 13.96 4.76
C CYS A 199 -18.34 14.08 3.41
N THR A 200 -19.16 14.22 2.38
CA THR A 200 -18.75 14.77 1.11
C THR A 200 -18.93 16.29 1.16
N PRO A 201 -17.86 17.11 1.04
CA PRO A 201 -18.02 18.56 0.94
C PRO A 201 -19.01 18.92 -0.19
N LYS A 202 -19.85 19.97 0.01
CA LYS A 202 -20.77 20.44 -1.05
C LYS A 202 -19.98 20.69 -2.35
N GLN A 203 -20.19 19.81 -3.33
CA GLN A 203 -19.38 19.75 -4.54
C GLN A 203 -19.64 21.00 -5.39
N ARG A 204 -18.64 21.87 -5.47
CA ARG A 204 -18.56 22.96 -6.45
C ARG A 204 -17.59 22.52 -7.54
N HIS A 205 -17.88 22.86 -8.79
CA HIS A 205 -17.15 22.34 -9.96
C HIS A 205 -15.62 22.55 -9.93
N ASN A 206 -15.13 23.57 -9.22
CA ASN A 206 -13.69 23.87 -9.10
C ASN A 206 -13.06 23.35 -7.79
N HIS A 207 -13.74 22.52 -7.01
CA HIS A 207 -13.19 21.97 -5.77
C HIS A 207 -12.75 20.54 -5.99
N ILE A 208 -11.51 20.24 -5.60
CA ILE A 208 -10.95 18.88 -5.62
C ILE A 208 -10.68 18.42 -4.18
N ILE A 209 -10.93 17.15 -3.92
CA ILE A 209 -10.88 16.59 -2.56
C ILE A 209 -9.76 15.56 -2.49
N CYS A 210 -8.85 15.72 -1.53
CA CYS A 210 -7.80 14.77 -1.26
C CYS A 210 -8.00 14.10 0.10
N ARG A 211 -8.13 12.77 0.12
CA ARG A 211 -8.30 11.96 1.33
C ARG A 211 -7.15 11.04 1.66
N SER A 212 -6.34 10.74 0.65
CA SER A 212 -5.25 9.79 0.79
C SER A 212 -4.00 10.32 0.07
N LYS A 213 -2.86 9.74 0.40
CA LYS A 213 -1.58 9.91 -0.28
C LYS A 213 -1.07 8.55 -0.71
N TYR A 214 -0.48 8.50 -1.90
CA TYR A 214 0.14 7.33 -2.48
C TYR A 214 1.63 7.60 -2.69
N THR A 215 2.46 6.83 -2.01
CA THR A 215 3.91 7.02 -1.96
C THR A 215 4.61 5.77 -2.46
N ILE A 216 5.51 5.93 -3.42
CA ILE A 216 6.34 4.86 -3.97
C ILE A 216 7.78 5.13 -3.53
N PHE A 217 8.41 4.14 -2.92
CA PHE A 217 9.81 4.20 -2.50
C PHE A 217 10.68 3.40 -3.45
N HIS A 218 11.79 3.99 -3.86
CA HIS A 218 12.77 3.42 -4.77
C HIS A 218 14.11 3.21 -4.06
N LYS A 219 14.78 2.09 -4.36
CA LYS A 219 16.09 1.75 -3.74
C LYS A 219 17.18 2.75 -4.10
N SER A 220 17.17 3.25 -5.33
CA SER A 220 18.28 4.02 -5.90
C SER A 220 17.90 5.48 -6.15
N SER A 221 18.91 6.31 -6.45
CA SER A 221 18.71 7.70 -6.87
C SER A 221 17.91 7.78 -8.16
N TYR A 222 17.16 8.87 -8.34
CA TYR A 222 16.44 9.15 -9.59
C TYR A 222 17.36 9.19 -10.84
N LYS A 223 18.68 9.36 -10.66
CA LYS A 223 19.67 9.39 -11.75
C LYS A 223 19.99 8.02 -12.33
N THR A 224 19.74 6.94 -11.58
CA THR A 224 20.12 5.57 -11.95
C THR A 224 18.90 4.77 -12.43
N LEU A 225 18.13 5.32 -13.37
CA LEU A 225 16.97 4.61 -13.93
C LEU A 225 17.43 3.46 -14.84
N PRO A 226 16.77 2.28 -14.78
CA PRO A 226 15.58 1.97 -13.99
C PRO A 226 15.88 1.73 -12.50
N THR A 227 15.03 2.25 -11.61
CA THR A 227 15.14 2.00 -10.17
C THR A 227 14.16 0.93 -9.71
N ARG A 228 14.60 0.05 -8.80
CA ARG A 228 13.74 -0.97 -8.20
C ARG A 228 12.85 -0.33 -7.12
N VAL A 229 11.54 -0.58 -7.21
CA VAL A 229 10.58 -0.24 -6.16
C VAL A 229 10.79 -1.17 -4.96
N THR A 230 10.97 -0.59 -3.78
CA THR A 230 11.13 -1.34 -2.53
C THR A 230 9.80 -1.46 -1.78
N GLU A 231 9.00 -0.40 -1.83
CA GLU A 231 7.79 -0.28 -1.04
C GLU A 231 6.79 0.67 -1.70
N GLU A 232 5.51 0.36 -1.56
CA GLU A 232 4.41 1.24 -1.92
C GLU A 232 3.46 1.40 -0.74
N MET A 233 3.06 2.64 -0.47
CA MET A 233 2.16 3.00 0.61
C MET A 233 0.95 3.77 0.08
N TRP A 234 -0.23 3.37 0.51
CA TRP A 234 -1.46 4.13 0.38
C TRP A 234 -1.93 4.52 1.76
N MET A 235 -1.80 5.78 2.14
CA MET A 235 -2.17 6.23 3.49
C MET A 235 -3.34 7.18 3.42
N ASN A 236 -4.35 6.99 4.27
CA ASN A 236 -5.31 8.05 4.52
C ASN A 236 -4.60 9.22 5.20
N LEU A 237 -5.06 10.45 4.91
CA LEU A 237 -4.49 11.64 5.55
C LEU A 237 -4.73 11.58 7.05
N SER A 238 -3.72 11.93 7.84
CA SER A 238 -3.84 12.10 9.28
C SER A 238 -4.61 13.39 9.63
N GLU A 239 -4.98 13.53 10.91
CA GLU A 239 -5.58 14.77 11.44
C GLU A 239 -4.71 16.01 11.17
N HIS A 240 -3.38 15.87 11.23
CA HIS A 240 -2.44 16.97 10.99
C HIS A 240 -2.23 17.31 9.50
N GLU A 241 -2.58 16.39 8.60
CA GLU A 241 -2.48 16.59 7.15
C GLU A 241 -3.78 17.12 6.53
N ALA A 242 -4.91 16.93 7.22
CA ALA A 242 -6.19 17.49 6.84
C ALA A 242 -6.24 19.01 7.07
N ASP A 243 -7.08 19.70 6.31
CA ASP A 243 -7.34 21.12 6.52
C ASP A 243 -8.19 21.30 7.80
N SER A 244 -7.95 22.37 8.56
CA SER A 244 -8.51 22.54 9.91
C SER A 244 -10.04 22.55 9.98
N ASP A 245 -10.72 22.98 8.91
CA ASP A 245 -12.19 22.97 8.79
C ASP A 245 -12.77 21.61 8.36
N SER A 246 -11.89 20.69 7.95
CA SER A 246 -12.23 19.42 7.29
C SER A 246 -11.58 18.22 7.96
N ALA A 247 -10.84 18.44 9.05
CA ALA A 247 -10.22 17.43 9.89
C ALA A 247 -11.23 16.84 10.89
N VAL A 248 -11.07 15.55 11.17
CA VAL A 248 -11.75 14.81 12.23
C VAL A 248 -10.68 14.24 13.15
N SER A 249 -10.90 14.29 14.45
CA SER A 249 -9.90 13.81 15.40
C SER A 249 -9.66 12.31 15.25
N GLU A 250 -8.39 11.88 15.24
CA GLU A 250 -8.05 10.46 15.19
C GLU A 250 -8.62 9.69 16.39
N ARG A 251 -8.71 10.35 17.55
CA ARG A 251 -9.34 9.78 18.75
C ARG A 251 -10.82 9.45 18.48
N LEU A 252 -11.53 10.37 17.83
CA LEU A 252 -12.93 10.18 17.47
C LEU A 252 -13.09 9.06 16.44
N MET A 253 -12.22 9.01 15.42
CA MET A 253 -12.24 7.91 14.43
C MET A 253 -12.03 6.55 15.09
N ARG A 254 -11.03 6.43 15.97
CA ARG A 254 -10.76 5.20 16.72
C ARG A 254 -11.95 4.80 17.59
N GLN A 255 -12.62 5.76 18.23
CA GLN A 255 -13.82 5.50 19.02
C GLN A 255 -14.97 4.99 18.14
N GLN A 256 -15.27 5.69 17.04
CA GLN A 256 -16.33 5.29 16.11
C GLN A 256 -16.04 3.92 15.48
N GLY A 257 -14.78 3.63 15.15
CA GLY A 257 -14.34 2.32 14.66
C GLY A 257 -14.48 1.19 15.68
N ARG A 258 -14.37 1.49 16.99
CA ARG A 258 -14.66 0.52 18.07
C ARG A 258 -16.16 0.26 18.18
N GLU A 259 -16.96 1.33 18.23
CA GLU A 259 -18.43 1.25 18.25
C GLU A 259 -18.95 0.47 17.03
N ALA A 260 -18.29 0.62 15.89
CA ALA A 260 -18.62 -0.04 14.63
C ALA A 260 -18.49 -1.56 14.61
N ARG A 261 -17.67 -2.11 15.52
CA ARG A 261 -17.39 -3.54 15.64
C ARG A 261 -18.41 -4.25 16.53
N GLY A 262 -19.39 -3.51 17.06
CA GLY A 262 -20.44 -4.04 17.93
C GLY A 262 -20.01 -4.14 19.39
N LYS A 263 -21.01 -4.27 20.28
CA LYS A 263 -20.82 -4.42 21.74
C LYS A 263 -20.23 -5.80 22.07
N ASN A 264 -18.93 -5.99 21.89
CA ASN A 264 -18.16 -6.74 22.89
C ASN A 264 -17.40 -5.69 23.72
N PRO A 265 -17.73 -5.51 25.02
CA PRO A 265 -17.37 -4.30 25.77
C PRO A 265 -15.89 -4.21 26.16
N GLU A 266 -15.11 -5.25 25.90
CA GLU A 266 -13.70 -5.25 26.23
C GLU A 266 -12.95 -4.56 25.10
N SER A 267 -12.94 -3.23 25.18
CA SER A 267 -11.81 -2.48 24.67
C SER A 267 -10.56 -3.19 25.14
N PRO A 268 -9.66 -3.62 24.25
CA PRO A 268 -8.43 -4.18 24.71
C PRO A 268 -7.72 -3.13 25.57
N GLY A 269 -7.65 -3.35 26.89
CA GLY A 269 -6.78 -2.59 27.77
C GLY A 269 -5.33 -2.81 27.33
N PRO A 270 -4.35 -2.10 27.91
CA PRO A 270 -2.95 -2.38 27.62
C PRO A 270 -2.57 -3.86 27.85
N ASP A 271 -3.32 -4.60 28.66
CA ASP A 271 -3.06 -5.99 29.05
C ASP A 271 -3.97 -7.05 28.40
N SER A 272 -4.85 -6.68 27.47
CA SER A 272 -5.74 -7.65 26.81
C SER A 272 -5.03 -8.39 25.67
N GLU A 273 -5.34 -9.68 25.52
CA GLU A 273 -4.82 -10.51 24.43
C GLU A 273 -5.20 -9.96 23.04
N ILE A 274 -4.21 -9.80 22.16
CA ILE A 274 -4.45 -9.44 20.75
C ILE A 274 -5.09 -10.64 20.05
N SER A 275 -6.34 -10.49 19.63
CA SER A 275 -7.09 -11.55 18.97
C SER A 275 -6.79 -11.61 17.47
N ALA A 276 -6.61 -12.82 16.94
CA ALA A 276 -6.28 -13.01 15.53
C ALA A 276 -7.13 -14.08 14.83
N MET A 277 -7.18 -13.98 13.50
CA MET A 277 -7.76 -14.97 12.60
C MET A 277 -6.77 -15.36 11.50
N ASP A 278 -6.71 -16.65 11.17
CA ASP A 278 -5.88 -17.20 10.10
C ASP A 278 -6.75 -17.72 8.94
N CYS A 279 -6.75 -17.01 7.82
CA CYS A 279 -7.54 -17.30 6.63
C CYS A 279 -6.68 -18.07 5.63
N PHE A 280 -7.19 -19.19 5.12
CA PHE A 280 -6.42 -20.17 4.33
C PHE A 280 -5.27 -20.75 5.16
N CYS A 281 -5.60 -21.22 6.37
CA CYS A 281 -4.61 -21.47 7.41
C CYS A 281 -3.68 -22.66 7.13
N GLY A 282 -4.00 -23.51 6.16
CA GLY A 282 -3.22 -24.71 5.84
C GLY A 282 -2.95 -25.54 7.09
N ALA A 283 -1.67 -25.90 7.29
CA ALA A 283 -1.22 -26.60 8.50
C ALA A 283 -0.97 -25.66 9.71
N GLY A 284 -1.03 -24.34 9.52
CA GLY A 284 -0.98 -23.33 10.60
C GLY A 284 0.34 -22.60 10.76
N PHE A 285 1.10 -22.39 9.68
CA PHE A 285 2.37 -21.67 9.74
C PHE A 285 2.20 -20.21 10.20
N ALA A 286 1.25 -19.47 9.61
CA ALA A 286 0.94 -18.09 10.01
C ALA A 286 0.42 -18.03 11.45
N SER A 287 -0.49 -18.93 11.82
CA SER A 287 -0.95 -19.11 13.21
C SER A 287 0.20 -19.31 14.21
N GLU A 288 1.19 -20.14 13.90
CA GLU A 288 2.33 -20.38 14.79
C GLU A 288 3.18 -19.12 14.98
N GLY A 289 3.49 -18.40 13.88
CA GLY A 289 4.20 -17.12 13.96
C GLY A 289 3.44 -16.09 14.81
N ALA A 290 2.13 -15.96 14.60
CA ALA A 290 1.29 -15.04 15.37
C ALA A 290 1.20 -15.41 16.86
N LYS A 291 1.12 -16.70 17.21
CA LYS A 291 1.19 -17.13 18.62
C LYS A 291 2.51 -16.78 19.27
N ARG A 292 3.64 -16.98 18.56
CA ARG A 292 4.96 -16.59 19.05
C ARG A 292 5.08 -15.07 19.24
N ALA A 293 4.36 -14.30 18.45
CA ALA A 293 4.21 -12.85 18.62
C ALA A 293 3.22 -12.45 19.75
N GLY A 294 2.69 -13.41 20.52
CA GLY A 294 1.79 -13.15 21.64
C GLY A 294 0.31 -12.99 21.28
N MET A 295 -0.08 -13.31 20.03
CA MET A 295 -1.48 -13.23 19.60
C MET A 295 -2.25 -14.51 19.92
N VAL A 296 -3.57 -14.39 20.09
CA VAL A 296 -4.47 -15.52 20.32
C VAL A 296 -5.35 -15.76 19.10
N ILE A 297 -5.13 -16.89 18.43
CA ILE A 297 -5.90 -17.27 17.24
C ILE A 297 -7.29 -17.75 17.67
N LYS A 298 -8.32 -16.93 17.44
CA LYS A 298 -9.71 -17.26 17.77
C LYS A 298 -10.38 -18.07 16.66
N TRP A 299 -10.06 -17.73 15.40
CA TRP A 299 -10.67 -18.32 14.22
C TRP A 299 -9.61 -18.76 13.21
N ALA A 300 -9.86 -19.86 12.53
CA ALA A 300 -9.11 -20.24 11.34
C ALA A 300 -10.02 -20.98 10.35
N PHE A 301 -9.72 -20.92 9.06
CA PHE A 301 -10.42 -21.76 8.09
C PHE A 301 -9.52 -22.20 6.94
N ASP A 302 -9.85 -23.38 6.42
CA ASP A 302 -9.27 -23.93 5.19
C ASP A 302 -10.27 -24.91 4.57
N HIS A 303 -10.31 -25.05 3.24
CA HIS A 303 -11.16 -26.06 2.60
C HIS A 303 -10.53 -27.46 2.65
N ASN A 304 -9.20 -27.55 2.82
CA ASN A 304 -8.43 -28.77 2.70
C ASN A 304 -8.50 -29.55 4.02
N HIS A 305 -9.17 -30.70 3.97
CA HIS A 305 -9.36 -31.55 5.14
C HIS A 305 -8.05 -31.99 5.79
N VAL A 306 -7.06 -32.40 4.98
CA VAL A 306 -5.80 -32.97 5.46
C VAL A 306 -4.93 -31.90 6.12
N ALA A 307 -4.88 -30.71 5.51
CA ALA A 307 -4.18 -29.57 6.09
C ALA A 307 -4.82 -29.17 7.43
N LEU A 308 -6.16 -29.10 7.48
CA LEU A 308 -6.88 -28.71 8.67
C LEU A 308 -6.82 -29.76 9.80
N GLU A 309 -6.70 -31.05 9.47
CA GLU A 309 -6.42 -32.09 10.47
C GLU A 309 -5.07 -31.85 11.14
N SER A 310 -4.03 -31.53 10.35
CA SER A 310 -2.70 -31.17 10.85
C SER A 310 -2.75 -29.87 11.67
N TYR A 311 -3.49 -28.87 11.21
CA TYR A 311 -3.73 -27.62 11.93
C TYR A 311 -4.29 -27.89 13.33
N ARG A 312 -5.35 -28.70 13.43
CA ARG A 312 -6.04 -29.00 14.70
C ARG A 312 -5.18 -29.73 15.71
N LYS A 313 -4.19 -30.50 15.26
CA LYS A 313 -3.20 -31.16 16.14
C LYS A 313 -2.30 -30.17 16.87
N ASN A 314 -2.15 -28.94 16.37
CA ASN A 314 -1.31 -27.89 16.96
C ASN A 314 -2.12 -26.69 17.50
N ASN A 315 -3.43 -26.64 17.23
CA ASN A 315 -4.28 -25.47 17.45
C ASN A 315 -5.61 -25.85 18.13
N HIS A 316 -5.55 -26.63 19.22
CA HIS A 316 -6.74 -27.20 19.88
C HIS A 316 -7.75 -26.15 20.40
N ARG A 317 -7.28 -24.95 20.74
CA ARG A 317 -8.12 -23.86 21.27
C ARG A 317 -8.71 -22.97 20.18
N THR A 318 -8.30 -23.15 18.92
CA THR A 318 -8.75 -22.33 17.79
C THR A 318 -10.03 -22.91 17.18
N LYS A 319 -11.03 -22.06 16.92
CA LYS A 319 -12.21 -22.45 16.15
C LYS A 319 -11.84 -22.59 14.67
N SER A 320 -11.57 -23.82 14.24
CA SER A 320 -11.14 -24.15 12.88
C SER A 320 -12.30 -24.65 12.00
N LEU A 321 -12.63 -23.91 10.95
CA LEU A 321 -13.73 -24.20 10.02
C LEU A 321 -13.19 -24.91 8.78
N ARG A 322 -13.78 -26.07 8.43
CA ARG A 322 -13.54 -26.71 7.13
C ARG A 322 -14.53 -26.11 6.13
N MET A 323 -14.11 -25.07 5.43
CA MET A 323 -15.04 -24.28 4.62
C MET A 323 -14.31 -23.50 3.53
N ASP A 324 -15.00 -23.32 2.41
CA ASP A 324 -14.56 -22.41 1.34
C ASP A 324 -14.69 -20.94 1.77
N PHE A 325 -13.85 -20.07 1.21
CA PHE A 325 -13.80 -18.64 1.55
C PHE A 325 -15.15 -17.94 1.42
N PHE A 326 -15.88 -18.14 0.32
CA PHE A 326 -17.14 -17.44 0.09
C PHE A 326 -18.24 -17.91 1.06
N HIS A 327 -18.22 -19.19 1.44
CA HIS A 327 -19.13 -19.70 2.47
C HIS A 327 -18.80 -19.15 3.88
N VAL A 328 -17.51 -18.90 4.19
CA VAL A 328 -17.13 -18.22 5.44
C VAL A 328 -17.67 -16.80 5.46
N ILE A 329 -17.54 -16.07 4.34
CA ILE A 329 -18.10 -14.71 4.19
C ILE A 329 -19.61 -14.72 4.44
N GLU A 330 -20.34 -15.62 3.78
CA GLU A 330 -21.80 -15.72 3.88
C GLU A 330 -22.27 -16.07 5.31
N ARG A 331 -21.67 -17.11 5.92
CA ARG A 331 -22.24 -17.75 7.11
C ARG A 331 -21.61 -17.29 8.43
N TYR A 332 -20.37 -16.80 8.41
CA TYR A 332 -19.59 -16.56 9.62
C TYR A 332 -19.01 -15.15 9.75
N ALA A 333 -18.85 -14.38 8.67
CA ALA A 333 -18.20 -13.07 8.74
C ALA A 333 -18.84 -12.13 9.79
N HIS A 334 -20.17 -12.12 9.90
CA HIS A 334 -20.90 -11.32 10.88
C HIS A 334 -20.64 -11.72 12.36
N ARG A 335 -20.04 -12.90 12.59
CA ARG A 335 -19.68 -13.43 13.93
C ARG A 335 -18.20 -13.28 14.25
N ILE A 336 -17.39 -12.89 13.26
CA ILE A 336 -15.95 -12.77 13.39
C ILE A 336 -15.63 -11.34 13.80
N GLY A 337 -15.14 -11.18 15.04
CA GLY A 337 -14.51 -9.96 15.52
C GLY A 337 -13.11 -10.30 16.00
N VAL A 338 -12.09 -9.77 15.33
CA VAL A 338 -10.67 -9.96 15.67
C VAL A 338 -9.88 -8.66 15.48
N ASP A 339 -8.77 -8.52 16.19
CA ASP A 339 -7.85 -7.40 16.01
C ASP A 339 -7.02 -7.54 14.74
N VAL A 340 -6.49 -8.74 14.50
CA VAL A 340 -5.59 -9.05 13.37
C VAL A 340 -6.20 -10.13 12.49
N MET A 341 -6.25 -9.89 11.18
CA MET A 341 -6.65 -10.88 10.19
C MET A 341 -5.45 -11.20 9.28
N MET A 342 -4.99 -12.44 9.31
CA MET A 342 -3.95 -12.92 8.41
C MET A 342 -4.61 -13.67 7.26
N ILE A 343 -4.19 -13.40 6.02
CA ILE A 343 -4.76 -13.98 4.82
C ILE A 343 -3.65 -14.48 3.90
N SER A 344 -3.66 -15.78 3.61
CA SER A 344 -2.73 -16.40 2.66
C SER A 344 -3.50 -16.96 1.47
N PHE A 345 -4.03 -16.10 0.59
CA PHE A 345 -4.75 -16.54 -0.61
C PHE A 345 -3.93 -17.57 -1.41
N PRO A 346 -4.56 -18.49 -2.15
CA PRO A 346 -3.86 -19.41 -3.04
C PRO A 346 -2.94 -18.67 -4.00
N CYS A 347 -1.63 -18.91 -3.92
CA CYS A 347 -0.62 -18.19 -4.68
C CYS A 347 -0.26 -18.86 -6.02
N GLN A 348 -0.88 -20.00 -6.34
CA GLN A 348 -0.47 -20.88 -7.44
C GLN A 348 -0.58 -20.19 -8.81
N PHE A 349 -1.74 -19.60 -9.09
CA PHE A 349 -2.02 -18.88 -10.33
C PHE A 349 -1.07 -17.67 -10.54
N PHE A 350 -0.75 -16.97 -9.44
CA PHE A 350 0.10 -15.78 -9.48
C PHE A 350 1.59 -16.08 -9.46
N SER A 351 1.98 -17.36 -9.36
CA SER A 351 3.39 -17.76 -9.26
C SER A 351 4.14 -17.49 -10.56
N PRO A 352 5.39 -17.03 -10.52
CA PRO A 352 6.25 -16.99 -11.72
C PRO A 352 6.44 -18.37 -12.37
N ALA A 353 6.36 -19.44 -11.57
CA ALA A 353 6.45 -20.82 -12.09
C ALA A 353 5.16 -21.29 -12.80
N HIS A 354 4.09 -20.49 -12.77
CA HIS A 354 2.86 -20.78 -13.48
C HIS A 354 2.95 -20.28 -14.92
N THR A 355 3.30 -21.20 -15.82
CA THR A 355 3.52 -20.97 -17.26
C THR A 355 2.43 -21.55 -18.15
N GLN A 356 1.55 -22.40 -17.62
CA GLN A 356 0.43 -23.02 -18.34
C GLN A 356 -0.83 -23.02 -17.46
N PRO A 357 -2.03 -22.90 -18.04
CA PRO A 357 -3.28 -22.94 -17.30
C PRO A 357 -3.41 -24.19 -16.43
N GLY A 358 -3.71 -23.98 -15.16
CA GLY A 358 -3.97 -24.99 -14.15
C GLY A 358 -5.46 -25.28 -14.02
N ARG A 359 -5.78 -26.47 -13.50
CA ARG A 359 -7.17 -26.93 -13.33
C ARG A 359 -8.01 -26.04 -12.40
N ASN A 360 -7.38 -25.35 -11.46
CA ASN A 360 -8.06 -24.62 -10.38
C ASN A 360 -7.81 -23.10 -10.44
N ASP A 361 -7.32 -22.58 -11.57
CA ASP A 361 -6.92 -21.18 -11.69
C ASP A 361 -8.08 -20.22 -11.44
N ASP A 362 -9.24 -20.46 -12.06
CA ASP A 362 -10.45 -19.65 -11.86
C ASP A 362 -10.82 -19.54 -10.38
N HIS A 363 -10.74 -20.64 -9.63
CA HIS A 363 -11.06 -20.65 -8.21
C HIS A 363 -10.00 -19.91 -7.37
N ASN A 364 -8.73 -20.07 -7.71
CA ASN A 364 -7.61 -19.42 -7.04
C ASN A 364 -7.56 -17.91 -7.28
N GLU A 365 -7.98 -17.47 -8.46
CA GLU A 365 -8.05 -16.07 -8.84
C GLU A 365 -9.23 -15.36 -8.16
N VAL A 366 -10.42 -15.98 -8.23
CA VAL A 366 -11.67 -15.33 -7.85
C VAL A 366 -11.74 -14.96 -6.37
N VAL A 367 -11.08 -15.72 -5.48
CA VAL A 367 -11.09 -15.44 -4.03
C VAL A 367 -10.55 -14.05 -3.67
N MET A 368 -9.65 -13.45 -4.47
CA MET A 368 -9.17 -12.10 -4.20
C MET A 368 -10.27 -11.04 -4.32
N PHE A 369 -11.24 -11.25 -5.21
CA PHE A 369 -12.36 -10.31 -5.40
C PHE A 369 -13.33 -10.29 -4.21
N GLY A 370 -13.34 -11.34 -3.39
CA GLY A 370 -14.16 -11.39 -2.16
C GLY A 370 -13.58 -10.60 -0.98
N LEU A 371 -12.34 -10.09 -1.08
CA LEU A 371 -11.67 -9.39 0.03
C LEU A 371 -12.48 -8.18 0.51
N ALA A 372 -13.01 -7.38 -0.41
CA ALA A 372 -13.74 -6.16 -0.06
C ALA A 372 -14.97 -6.44 0.82
N ASP A 373 -15.76 -7.46 0.46
CA ASP A 373 -16.95 -7.88 1.21
C ASP A 373 -16.56 -8.50 2.56
N PHE A 374 -15.47 -9.26 2.59
CA PHE A 374 -14.98 -9.85 3.85
C PHE A 374 -14.53 -8.79 4.85
N LEU A 375 -13.78 -7.78 4.39
CA LEU A 375 -13.36 -6.65 5.24
C LEU A 375 -14.55 -5.81 5.72
N ALA A 376 -15.56 -5.59 4.87
CA ALA A 376 -16.75 -4.84 5.24
C ALA A 376 -17.54 -5.48 6.39
N LYS A 377 -17.60 -6.82 6.40
CA LYS A 377 -18.34 -7.60 7.39
C LYS A 377 -17.55 -7.84 8.69
N THR A 378 -16.23 -8.04 8.61
CA THR A 378 -15.39 -8.44 9.75
C THR A 378 -14.64 -7.29 10.41
N LYS A 379 -14.30 -6.24 9.65
CA LYS A 379 -13.62 -5.02 10.09
C LYS A 379 -12.45 -5.23 11.08
N PRO A 380 -11.45 -6.07 10.77
CA PRO A 380 -10.24 -6.19 11.60
C PRO A 380 -9.52 -4.84 11.78
N ARG A 381 -8.62 -4.72 12.77
CA ARG A 381 -7.80 -3.48 12.93
C ARG A 381 -6.65 -3.51 11.95
N ILE A 382 -6.00 -4.66 11.88
CA ILE A 382 -4.87 -4.93 11.01
C ILE A 382 -5.21 -6.14 10.14
N VAL A 383 -4.87 -6.05 8.87
CA VAL A 383 -4.92 -7.16 7.93
C VAL A 383 -3.52 -7.38 7.40
N VAL A 384 -3.08 -8.62 7.37
CA VAL A 384 -1.81 -9.01 6.77
C VAL A 384 -2.11 -10.00 5.66
N ILE A 385 -1.74 -9.67 4.43
CA ILE A 385 -1.82 -10.57 3.30
C ILE A 385 -0.41 -11.00 2.92
N GLU A 386 -0.19 -12.31 2.89
CA GLU A 386 1.00 -12.90 2.28
C GLU A 386 0.64 -13.46 0.90
N GLN A 387 1.46 -13.14 -0.10
CA GLN A 387 1.32 -13.60 -1.48
C GLN A 387 2.69 -13.84 -2.14
N THR A 388 2.68 -14.53 -3.27
CA THR A 388 3.86 -14.57 -4.14
C THR A 388 4.15 -13.19 -4.74
N PHE A 389 5.43 -12.87 -4.94
CA PHE A 389 5.84 -11.61 -5.57
C PHE A 389 5.33 -11.47 -7.01
N GLY A 390 5.02 -12.60 -7.66
CA GLY A 390 4.48 -12.61 -9.02
C GLY A 390 3.18 -11.82 -9.19
N LEU A 391 2.38 -11.61 -8.12
CA LEU A 391 1.20 -10.74 -8.15
C LEU A 391 1.54 -9.28 -8.52
N CYS A 392 2.80 -8.85 -8.37
CA CYS A 392 3.26 -7.52 -8.78
C CYS A 392 3.54 -7.42 -10.29
N HIS A 393 3.53 -8.53 -11.05
CA HIS A 393 3.80 -8.51 -12.48
C HIS A 393 2.68 -7.79 -13.25
N ARG A 394 3.05 -7.14 -14.36
CA ARG A 394 2.13 -6.33 -15.19
C ARG A 394 0.86 -7.09 -15.59
N ARG A 395 0.97 -8.40 -15.87
CA ARG A 395 -0.16 -9.26 -16.26
C ARG A 395 -1.25 -9.39 -15.18
N PHE A 396 -0.89 -9.22 -13.89
CA PHE A 396 -1.82 -9.33 -12.76
C PHE A 396 -2.13 -7.97 -12.11
N ARG A 397 -1.90 -6.88 -12.86
CA ARG A 397 -2.16 -5.52 -12.37
C ARG A 397 -3.60 -5.37 -11.89
N GLU A 398 -4.56 -5.94 -12.62
CA GLU A 398 -5.99 -5.85 -12.26
C GLU A 398 -6.28 -6.54 -10.92
N HIS A 399 -5.71 -7.73 -10.67
CA HIS A 399 -5.84 -8.44 -9.40
C HIS A 399 -5.25 -7.67 -8.23
N LEU A 400 -4.02 -7.15 -8.40
CA LEU A 400 -3.39 -6.32 -7.38
C LEU A 400 -4.22 -5.05 -7.10
N MET A 401 -4.73 -4.39 -8.15
CA MET A 401 -5.60 -3.23 -8.00
C MET A 401 -6.94 -3.58 -7.34
N ALA A 402 -7.48 -4.78 -7.56
CA ALA A 402 -8.68 -5.24 -6.85
C ALA A 402 -8.43 -5.39 -5.34
N VAL A 403 -7.28 -5.93 -4.94
CA VAL A 403 -6.87 -6.01 -3.53
C VAL A 403 -6.72 -4.62 -2.91
N VAL A 404 -5.98 -3.73 -3.58
CA VAL A 404 -5.77 -2.34 -3.13
C VAL A 404 -7.10 -1.59 -3.03
N SER A 405 -7.98 -1.76 -4.01
CA SER A 405 -9.32 -1.17 -4.01
C SER A 405 -10.20 -1.75 -2.88
N GLY A 406 -10.11 -3.05 -2.60
CA GLY A 406 -10.85 -3.68 -1.51
C GLY A 406 -10.53 -3.08 -0.14
N PHE A 407 -9.24 -2.81 0.13
CA PHE A 407 -8.82 -2.08 1.31
C PHE A 407 -9.28 -0.62 1.30
N ARG A 408 -9.03 0.11 0.20
CA ARG A 408 -9.39 1.53 0.06
C ARG A 408 -10.89 1.76 0.28
N ASN A 409 -11.72 0.90 -0.28
CA ASN A 409 -13.18 1.00 -0.19
C ASN A 409 -13.70 0.74 1.22
N ASN A 410 -12.93 0.03 2.04
CA ASN A 410 -13.18 -0.15 3.46
C ASN A 410 -12.38 0.83 4.33
N ASP A 411 -11.86 1.90 3.71
CA ASP A 411 -11.09 2.98 4.32
C ASP A 411 -9.81 2.54 5.06
N TYR A 412 -9.19 1.42 4.65
CA TYR A 412 -7.88 1.03 5.16
C TYR A 412 -6.76 1.84 4.50
N SER A 413 -5.76 2.18 5.29
CA SER A 413 -4.42 2.49 4.80
C SER A 413 -3.67 1.19 4.51
N ILE A 414 -2.80 1.19 3.51
CA ILE A 414 -2.12 0.01 2.99
C ILE A 414 -0.63 0.29 2.87
N ARG A 415 0.18 -0.68 3.25
CA ARG A 415 1.62 -0.73 2.96
C ARG A 415 1.91 -2.06 2.27
N LYS A 416 2.65 -2.06 1.16
CA LYS A 416 3.10 -3.28 0.51
C LYS A 416 4.59 -3.25 0.17
N ALA A 417 5.24 -4.39 0.35
CA ALA A 417 6.64 -4.57 0.01
C ALA A 417 6.90 -6.03 -0.40
N VAL A 418 7.90 -6.24 -1.26
CA VAL A 418 8.42 -7.59 -1.54
C VAL A 418 9.59 -7.85 -0.59
N ILE A 419 9.42 -8.82 0.28
CA ILE A 419 10.41 -9.20 1.30
C ILE A 419 11.05 -10.51 0.89
N ASN A 420 12.38 -10.59 0.96
CA ASN A 420 13.09 -11.86 0.89
C ASN A 420 13.17 -12.47 2.28
N PHE A 421 12.67 -13.69 2.45
CA PHE A 421 12.74 -14.39 3.74
C PHE A 421 14.09 -15.07 3.98
N ALA A 422 14.99 -15.08 2.99
CA ALA A 422 16.37 -15.48 3.23
C ALA A 422 16.98 -14.64 4.37
N GLY A 423 17.60 -15.29 5.34
CA GLY A 423 18.14 -14.62 6.53
C GLY A 423 17.16 -14.42 7.69
N LEU A 424 15.86 -14.64 7.50
CA LEU A 424 14.84 -14.68 8.57
C LEU A 424 14.62 -16.10 9.13
N GLY A 425 15.64 -16.95 9.03
CA GLY A 425 15.58 -18.37 9.43
C GLY A 425 15.31 -19.34 8.28
N GLU A 426 15.12 -18.86 7.05
CA GLU A 426 15.06 -19.68 5.84
C GLU A 426 16.43 -19.69 5.13
N ALA A 427 16.91 -20.88 4.79
CA ALA A 427 18.17 -21.08 4.04
C ALA A 427 17.98 -20.96 2.51
N SER A 428 16.75 -20.73 2.06
CA SER A 428 16.36 -20.62 0.66
C SER A 428 15.94 -19.19 0.35
N GLU A 429 16.27 -18.70 -0.84
CA GLU A 429 15.65 -17.48 -1.36
C GLU A 429 14.14 -17.71 -1.47
N ARG A 430 13.37 -16.88 -0.75
CA ARG A 430 11.91 -16.96 -0.76
C ARG A 430 11.36 -15.55 -0.69
N ARG A 431 11.17 -14.96 -1.87
CA ARG A 431 10.53 -13.65 -2.01
C ARG A 431 9.02 -13.75 -1.86
N ARG A 432 8.43 -12.90 -1.03
CA ARG A 432 6.98 -12.79 -0.80
C ARG A 432 6.52 -11.35 -0.81
N LEU A 433 5.38 -11.11 -1.44
CA LEU A 433 4.66 -9.86 -1.33
C LEU A 433 3.91 -9.88 0.00
N ILE A 434 4.21 -8.91 0.86
CA ILE A 434 3.49 -8.67 2.10
C ILE A 434 2.70 -7.38 1.93
N ILE A 435 1.40 -7.44 2.19
CA ILE A 435 0.50 -6.29 2.21
C ILE A 435 -0.07 -6.17 3.62
N ILE A 436 0.09 -5.00 4.23
CA ILE A 436 -0.48 -4.69 5.55
C ILE A 436 -1.55 -3.62 5.35
N GLY A 437 -2.77 -3.91 5.76
CA GLY A 437 -3.87 -2.97 5.86
C GLY A 437 -4.07 -2.54 7.32
N ALA A 438 -4.29 -1.24 7.56
CA ALA A 438 -4.70 -0.72 8.86
C ALA A 438 -5.94 0.18 8.72
N ALA A 439 -6.97 -0.09 9.52
CA ALA A 439 -8.24 0.64 9.54
C ALA A 439 -8.17 1.96 10.30
#